data_AF-A0A5M9MMZ5-F1
#
_entry.id   AF-A0A5M9MMZ5-F1
#
_cell.length_a   1.000
_cell.length_b   1.000
_cell.length_c   1.000
_cell.angle_alpha   90.00
_cell.angle_beta   90.00
_cell.angle_gamma   90.00
#
_symmetry.space_group_name_H-M   'P 1'
#
loop_
_entity.id
_entity.type
_entity.pdbx_description
1 polymer ?
#
loop_
_entity_poly.entity_id
_entity_poly.type
_entity_poly.pdbx_seq_one_letter_code
_entity_poly.pdbx_strand_id
1 'polypeptide(L)'
;MELIQRSQSPLSSTPTPNPKPTSTALPPPSEDDAGRASIIQAAYSAHEIYSHADLHKITAYARARGIRIIPEIDMPSHASAGWRQVDPEMVTCTDSWWSNDVWELHTAVEPNPGQLDIIYDGTYEVVRDVYNELSDIFPDHWFHVGGGEIQPNCFNFSSHLQRPPSADHVGDVVLSAEHAHEVPKDIVMQSWNNGLEYISNLTARGYDVIVSSADFMYLDCGHGGWVTNDPRYNVMNNPDANTPNSNYLGNGGSWCAPYKAWQRIYNYDFTLNLTDAQAKHIIGATAPLWTEQADDVTVSSLLWPRAAALAELVWSGNRDAKGRKRTTEMTQRIINFREYLVANGIMATVLVPKYCLQHPHACDLYQNQTAIK
;
A
#
# COMPACT_ATOMS: atom_id res chain seq x y z
N MET A 1 -6.96 -7.06 3.33
CA MET A 1 -5.73 -7.19 4.14
C MET A 1 -4.66 -7.70 3.21
N GLU A 2 -3.39 -7.46 3.52
CA GLU A 2 -2.25 -8.02 2.77
C GLU A 2 -1.35 -8.86 3.68
N LEU A 3 -0.48 -9.67 3.07
CA LEU A 3 0.35 -10.68 3.69
C LEU A 3 1.83 -10.30 3.62
N ILE A 4 2.47 -10.29 4.79
CA ILE A 4 3.91 -10.03 4.92
C ILE A 4 4.58 -11.25 5.52
N GLN A 5 5.49 -11.85 4.78
CA GLN A 5 6.21 -13.05 5.19
C GLN A 5 7.59 -12.70 5.74
N ARG A 6 8.07 -13.50 6.69
CA ARG A 6 9.49 -13.49 7.03
C ARG A 6 10.23 -14.36 6.02
N SER A 7 11.14 -13.77 5.25
CA SER A 7 12.04 -14.51 4.38
C SER A 7 12.91 -15.44 5.24
N GLN A 8 12.78 -16.75 5.04
CA GLN A 8 13.72 -17.72 5.58
C GLN A 8 14.95 -17.74 4.67
N SER A 9 15.89 -16.81 4.83
CA SER A 9 17.22 -17.01 4.26
C SER A 9 17.87 -18.22 4.95
N PRO A 10 18.44 -19.19 4.22
CA PRO A 10 19.22 -20.25 4.84
C PRO A 10 20.51 -19.62 5.40
N LEU A 11 20.54 -19.40 6.71
CA LEU A 11 21.75 -19.10 7.46
C LEU A 11 22.67 -20.34 7.43
N SER A 12 23.43 -20.51 6.34
CA SER A 12 24.58 -21.41 6.28
C SER A 12 25.49 -21.06 5.09
N SER A 13 26.38 -20.09 5.27
CA SER A 13 27.77 -20.27 4.82
C SER A 13 28.70 -19.34 5.57
N THR A 14 29.79 -19.93 6.06
CA THR A 14 30.95 -19.28 6.68
C THR A 14 31.54 -18.17 5.80
N PRO A 15 32.06 -17.07 6.38
CA PRO A 15 32.68 -16.01 5.60
C PRO A 15 33.97 -16.54 4.95
N THR A 16 33.98 -16.62 3.63
CA THR A 16 35.23 -16.74 2.86
C THR A 16 35.88 -15.35 2.74
N PRO A 17 37.22 -15.24 2.71
CA PRO A 17 37.89 -13.94 2.67
C PRO A 17 37.68 -13.26 1.32
N ASN A 18 37.30 -11.97 1.34
CA ASN A 18 37.18 -11.13 0.16
C ASN A 18 38.47 -11.15 -0.70
N PRO A 19 38.39 -11.49 -2.00
CA PRO A 19 39.46 -11.13 -2.92
C PRO A 19 39.43 -9.62 -3.19
N LYS A 20 40.63 -9.03 -3.34
CA LYS A 20 40.84 -7.61 -3.62
C LYS A 20 40.07 -7.15 -4.87
N PRO A 21 39.63 -5.87 -4.92
CA PRO A 21 38.93 -5.33 -6.08
C PRO A 21 39.90 -5.18 -7.26
N THR A 22 39.75 -6.03 -8.28
CA THR A 22 40.28 -5.77 -9.62
C THR A 22 39.23 -5.03 -10.43
N SER A 23 39.59 -3.83 -10.88
CA SER A 23 38.87 -3.02 -11.84
C SER A 23 38.73 -3.78 -13.17
N THR A 24 37.56 -4.35 -13.42
CA THR A 24 37.13 -4.73 -14.78
C THR A 24 35.66 -4.32 -14.94
N ALA A 25 35.39 -3.56 -15.99
CA ALA A 25 34.04 -3.22 -16.42
C ALA A 25 33.19 -4.49 -16.54
N LEU A 26 31.89 -4.37 -16.22
CA LEU A 26 30.91 -5.43 -16.44
C LEU A 26 31.05 -5.97 -17.87
N PRO A 27 31.12 -7.29 -18.07
CA PRO A 27 31.05 -7.84 -19.42
C PRO A 27 29.69 -7.44 -20.04
N PRO A 28 29.65 -7.21 -21.36
CA PRO A 28 28.37 -7.05 -22.05
C PRO A 28 27.52 -8.31 -21.82
N PRO A 29 26.17 -8.20 -21.87
CA PRO A 29 25.29 -9.35 -21.76
C PRO A 29 25.71 -10.43 -22.76
N SER A 30 25.71 -11.70 -22.34
CA SER A 30 25.94 -12.82 -23.24
C SER A 30 24.86 -12.87 -24.32
N GLU A 31 25.21 -13.28 -25.54
CA GLU A 31 24.27 -13.41 -26.68
C GLU A 31 23.06 -14.33 -26.39
N ASP A 32 23.10 -15.14 -25.32
CA ASP A 32 21.99 -15.99 -24.86
C ASP A 32 20.84 -15.25 -24.15
N ASP A 33 21.00 -13.97 -23.76
CA ASP A 33 19.92 -13.15 -23.17
C ASP A 33 19.03 -12.46 -24.22
N ALA A 34 19.39 -12.52 -25.50
CA ALA A 34 18.67 -11.82 -26.58
C ALA A 34 17.31 -12.46 -26.95
N GLY A 35 16.95 -13.60 -26.33
CA GLY A 35 15.76 -14.39 -26.67
C GLY A 35 14.74 -14.62 -25.55
N ARG A 36 15.03 -14.24 -24.30
CA ARG A 36 14.04 -14.29 -23.21
C ARG A 36 13.25 -12.99 -23.18
N ALA A 37 11.94 -13.07 -23.37
CA ALA A 37 11.05 -11.95 -23.11
C ALA A 37 11.25 -11.51 -21.65
N SER A 38 11.71 -10.27 -21.46
CA SER A 38 12.08 -9.75 -20.16
C SER A 38 10.89 -9.05 -19.51
N ILE A 39 10.68 -9.26 -18.21
CA ILE A 39 9.64 -8.60 -17.40
C ILE A 39 9.62 -7.08 -17.63
N ILE A 40 10.79 -6.47 -17.85
CA ILE A 40 10.94 -5.02 -18.03
C ILE A 40 10.34 -4.51 -19.35
N GLN A 41 9.98 -5.38 -20.30
CA GLN A 41 9.28 -4.97 -21.53
C GLN A 41 7.91 -4.38 -21.25
N ALA A 42 7.33 -4.64 -20.07
CA ALA A 42 6.07 -4.07 -19.63
C ALA A 42 6.22 -2.73 -18.88
N ALA A 43 7.44 -2.23 -18.69
CA ALA A 43 7.67 -0.91 -18.10
C ALA A 43 7.08 0.20 -18.99
N TYR A 44 6.65 1.31 -18.37
CA TYR A 44 6.07 2.44 -19.11
C TYR A 44 7.01 3.02 -20.18
N SER A 45 8.31 3.04 -19.89
CA SER A 45 9.35 3.34 -20.86
C SER A 45 10.70 2.76 -20.43
N ALA A 46 11.68 2.79 -21.35
CA ALA A 46 13.05 2.39 -21.07
C ALA A 46 13.74 3.25 -19.98
N HIS A 47 13.19 4.42 -19.63
CA HIS A 47 13.74 5.29 -18.59
C HIS A 47 13.01 5.15 -17.25
N GLU A 48 11.96 4.35 -17.18
CA GLU A 48 11.11 4.12 -16.01
C GLU A 48 11.30 2.68 -15.50
N ILE A 49 12.56 2.29 -15.33
CA ILE A 49 12.98 0.96 -14.87
C ILE A 49 13.91 1.14 -13.67
N TYR A 50 13.62 0.43 -12.58
CA TYR A 50 14.55 0.32 -11.45
C TYR A 50 15.58 -0.77 -11.75
N SER A 51 16.80 -0.37 -12.12
CA SER A 51 17.88 -1.35 -12.29
C SER A 51 18.33 -1.92 -10.95
N HIS A 52 19.01 -3.07 -10.96
CA HIS A 52 19.68 -3.62 -9.79
C HIS A 52 20.57 -2.59 -9.05
N ALA A 53 21.28 -1.76 -9.81
CA ALA A 53 22.11 -0.70 -9.24
C ALA A 53 21.26 0.38 -8.55
N ASP A 54 20.07 0.69 -9.07
CA ASP A 54 19.15 1.64 -8.43
C ASP A 54 18.56 1.05 -7.16
N LEU A 55 18.17 -0.23 -7.14
CA LEU A 55 17.72 -0.93 -5.94
C LEU A 55 18.81 -0.94 -4.85
N HIS A 56 20.08 -1.19 -5.21
CA HIS A 56 21.20 -1.08 -4.26
C HIS A 56 21.43 0.34 -3.76
N LYS A 57 21.27 1.37 -4.61
CA LYS A 57 21.36 2.78 -4.16
C LYS A 57 20.23 3.12 -3.19
N ILE A 58 19.00 2.72 -3.49
CA ILE A 58 17.81 2.97 -2.65
C ILE A 58 18.00 2.32 -1.28
N THR A 59 18.35 1.02 -1.25
CA THR A 59 18.59 0.28 0.00
C THR A 59 19.76 0.85 0.81
N ALA A 60 20.87 1.23 0.16
CA ALA A 60 21.99 1.87 0.84
C ALA A 60 21.62 3.25 1.41
N TYR A 61 20.88 4.06 0.65
CA TYR A 61 20.44 5.38 1.08
C TYR A 61 19.49 5.33 2.28
N ALA A 62 18.57 4.36 2.28
CA ALA A 62 17.67 4.06 3.39
C ALA A 62 18.43 3.55 4.62
N ARG A 63 19.35 2.60 4.43
CA ARG A 63 20.19 2.05 5.50
C ARG A 63 21.01 3.13 6.21
N ALA A 64 21.57 4.09 5.48
CA ALA A 64 22.31 5.22 6.05
C ALA A 64 21.46 6.11 6.99
N ARG A 65 20.12 5.97 6.94
CA ARG A 65 19.15 6.70 7.77
C ARG A 65 18.39 5.80 8.75
N GLY A 66 18.79 4.52 8.88
CA GLY A 66 18.10 3.55 9.73
C GLY A 66 16.70 3.16 9.22
N ILE A 67 16.45 3.29 7.92
CA ILE A 67 15.19 2.92 7.27
C ILE A 67 15.33 1.54 6.63
N ARG A 68 14.38 0.65 6.91
CA ARG A 68 14.24 -0.67 6.27
C ARG A 68 13.50 -0.50 4.95
N ILE A 69 13.91 -1.22 3.92
CA ILE A 69 13.16 -1.35 2.66
C ILE A 69 12.63 -2.78 2.62
N ILE A 70 11.30 -2.90 2.68
CA ILE A 70 10.59 -4.18 2.58
C ILE A 70 9.95 -4.18 1.19
N PRO A 71 10.40 -5.02 0.25
CA PRO A 71 9.82 -5.08 -1.07
C PRO A 71 8.43 -5.72 -1.04
N GLU A 72 7.59 -5.29 -1.98
CA GLU A 72 6.31 -5.92 -2.28
C GLU A 72 6.27 -6.34 -3.74
N ILE A 73 5.85 -7.59 -3.98
CA ILE A 73 5.37 -8.06 -5.27
C ILE A 73 4.01 -8.68 -4.99
N ASP A 74 2.93 -7.97 -5.32
CA ASP A 74 1.57 -8.40 -5.00
C ASP A 74 1.16 -9.60 -5.86
N MET A 75 0.67 -10.64 -5.18
CA MET A 75 0.23 -11.90 -5.76
C MET A 75 -0.92 -12.50 -4.93
N PRO A 76 -1.84 -13.28 -5.52
CA PRO A 76 -1.94 -13.58 -6.95
C PRO A 76 -2.76 -12.55 -7.73
N SER A 77 -3.43 -11.61 -7.06
CA SER A 77 -4.11 -10.51 -7.74
C SER A 77 -3.09 -9.51 -8.31
N HIS A 78 -3.56 -8.38 -8.85
CA HIS A 78 -2.70 -7.27 -9.30
C HIS A 78 -1.54 -7.72 -10.21
N ALA A 79 -1.77 -8.74 -11.04
CA ALA A 79 -0.73 -9.43 -11.81
C ALA A 79 -1.10 -9.53 -13.29
N SER A 80 -0.43 -8.73 -14.12
CA SER A 80 -0.62 -8.71 -15.57
C SER A 80 0.67 -8.32 -16.28
N ALA A 81 1.08 -7.05 -16.11
CA ALA A 81 2.32 -6.51 -16.64
C ALA A 81 3.54 -7.24 -16.08
N GLY A 82 4.52 -7.54 -16.93
CA GLY A 82 5.74 -8.27 -16.58
C GLY A 82 5.55 -9.77 -16.66
N TRP A 83 4.61 -10.31 -15.88
CA TRP A 83 4.31 -11.75 -15.83
C TRP A 83 3.92 -12.32 -17.18
N ARG A 84 3.01 -11.64 -17.90
CA ARG A 84 2.54 -12.05 -19.23
C ARG A 84 3.67 -12.14 -20.26
N GLN A 85 4.72 -11.34 -20.11
CA GLN A 85 5.85 -11.34 -21.03
C GLN A 85 6.70 -12.59 -20.85
N VAL A 86 6.81 -13.11 -19.63
CA VAL A 86 7.55 -14.34 -19.35
C VAL A 86 6.76 -15.55 -19.83
N ASP A 87 5.50 -15.65 -19.40
CA ASP A 87 4.61 -16.73 -19.76
C ASP A 87 3.15 -16.23 -19.84
N PRO A 88 2.53 -16.16 -21.03
CA PRO A 88 1.14 -15.74 -21.15
C PRO A 88 0.14 -16.66 -20.45
N GLU A 89 0.45 -17.95 -20.23
CA GLU A 89 -0.44 -18.90 -19.56
C GLU A 89 -0.46 -18.75 -18.03
N MET A 90 0.54 -18.07 -17.46
CA MET A 90 0.62 -17.84 -16.00
C MET A 90 -0.33 -16.74 -15.49
N VAL A 91 -0.98 -16.01 -16.38
CA VAL A 91 -1.92 -14.94 -16.05
C VAL A 91 -3.29 -15.19 -16.68
N THR A 92 -4.35 -14.84 -15.98
CA THR A 92 -5.74 -14.94 -16.46
C THR A 92 -6.42 -13.57 -16.50
N CYS A 93 -7.46 -13.47 -17.32
CA CYS A 93 -8.28 -12.28 -17.58
C CYS A 93 -7.55 -10.99 -18.00
N THR A 94 -6.26 -11.03 -18.38
CA THR A 94 -5.52 -9.80 -18.76
C THR A 94 -6.07 -9.10 -20.00
N ASP A 95 -6.78 -9.82 -20.88
CA ASP A 95 -7.48 -9.27 -22.06
C ASP A 95 -8.99 -9.06 -21.81
N SER A 96 -9.48 -9.26 -20.58
CA SER A 96 -10.88 -9.05 -20.27
C SER A 96 -11.21 -7.55 -20.25
N TRP A 97 -12.49 -7.26 -20.42
CA TRP A 97 -13.02 -5.99 -19.95
C TRP A 97 -13.23 -6.09 -18.44
N TRP A 98 -12.67 -5.15 -17.66
CA TRP A 98 -12.78 -5.13 -16.19
C TRP A 98 -14.24 -5.08 -15.70
N SER A 99 -15.16 -4.55 -16.53
CA SER A 99 -16.61 -4.73 -16.47
C SER A 99 -17.34 -4.19 -15.23
N ASN A 100 -16.86 -3.11 -14.60
CA ASN A 100 -17.64 -2.46 -13.53
C ASN A 100 -18.91 -1.74 -14.02
N ASP A 101 -19.06 -1.49 -15.33
CA ASP A 101 -20.30 -1.04 -15.96
C ASP A 101 -21.37 -2.15 -16.01
N VAL A 102 -20.95 -3.42 -15.94
CA VAL A 102 -21.83 -4.61 -15.77
C VAL A 102 -21.30 -5.44 -14.60
N TRP A 103 -21.64 -5.03 -13.39
CA TRP A 103 -21.03 -5.51 -12.14
C TRP A 103 -21.02 -7.04 -12.00
N GLU A 104 -22.03 -7.75 -12.48
CA GLU A 104 -22.08 -9.22 -12.40
C GLU A 104 -20.93 -9.91 -13.15
N LEU A 105 -20.34 -9.23 -14.14
CA LEU A 105 -19.23 -9.72 -14.97
C LEU A 105 -17.88 -9.08 -14.61
N HIS A 106 -17.82 -8.24 -13.57
CA HIS A 106 -16.57 -7.54 -13.22
C HIS A 106 -15.43 -8.53 -12.97
N THR A 107 -14.23 -8.20 -13.42
CA THR A 107 -13.02 -9.06 -13.27
C THR A 107 -11.91 -8.39 -12.45
N ALA A 108 -12.06 -7.10 -12.14
CA ALA A 108 -11.16 -6.32 -11.30
C ALA A 108 -11.91 -5.18 -10.62
N VAL A 109 -11.44 -4.74 -9.45
CA VAL A 109 -11.97 -3.53 -8.78
C VAL A 109 -11.66 -2.26 -9.56
N GLU A 110 -10.56 -2.25 -10.30
CA GLU A 110 -10.02 -1.13 -11.06
C GLU A 110 -9.42 -1.65 -12.38
N PRO A 111 -9.38 -0.85 -13.46
CA PRO A 111 -8.51 -1.14 -14.60
C PRO A 111 -7.06 -1.07 -14.11
N ASN A 112 -6.14 -1.96 -14.47
CA ASN A 112 -6.05 -2.91 -15.58
C ASN A 112 -6.20 -4.36 -15.06
N PRO A 113 -7.13 -5.19 -15.56
CA PRO A 113 -7.39 -6.51 -14.97
C PRO A 113 -6.23 -7.51 -15.20
N GLY A 114 -6.14 -8.49 -14.30
CA GLY A 114 -5.21 -9.59 -14.41
C GLY A 114 -4.87 -10.20 -13.05
N GLN A 115 -4.80 -11.53 -13.02
CA GLN A 115 -4.33 -12.28 -11.85
C GLN A 115 -3.47 -13.45 -12.30
N LEU A 116 -2.57 -13.93 -11.43
CA LEU A 116 -1.83 -15.17 -11.66
C LEU A 116 -2.80 -16.36 -11.72
N ASP A 117 -2.59 -17.25 -12.68
CA ASP A 117 -3.27 -18.53 -12.74
C ASP A 117 -2.73 -19.45 -11.63
N ILE A 118 -3.54 -19.64 -10.58
CA ILE A 118 -3.16 -20.38 -9.37
C ILE A 118 -3.10 -21.90 -9.57
N ILE A 119 -3.62 -22.43 -10.68
CA ILE A 119 -3.62 -23.87 -10.99
C ILE A 119 -2.47 -24.22 -11.94
N TYR A 120 -2.02 -23.27 -12.77
CA TYR A 120 -0.93 -23.49 -13.70
C TYR A 120 0.42 -23.69 -12.98
N ASP A 121 1.05 -24.86 -13.17
CA ASP A 121 2.32 -25.22 -12.50
C ASP A 121 3.46 -24.24 -12.85
N GLY A 122 3.50 -23.75 -14.10
CA GLY A 122 4.52 -22.80 -14.57
C GLY A 122 4.50 -21.47 -13.82
N THR A 123 3.34 -21.07 -13.25
CA THR A 123 3.22 -19.88 -12.40
C THR A 123 4.20 -19.93 -11.23
N TYR A 124 4.31 -21.08 -10.54
CA TYR A 124 5.14 -21.22 -9.36
C TYR A 124 6.64 -21.27 -9.68
N GLU A 125 7.01 -21.70 -10.90
CA GLU A 125 8.40 -21.64 -11.36
C GLU A 125 8.85 -20.21 -11.56
N VAL A 126 8.07 -19.42 -12.30
CA VAL A 126 8.39 -18.02 -12.59
C VAL A 126 8.34 -17.17 -11.31
N VAL A 127 7.33 -17.34 -10.46
CA VAL A 127 7.22 -16.63 -9.18
C VAL A 127 8.42 -16.93 -8.28
N ARG A 128 8.86 -18.19 -8.20
CA ARG A 128 10.03 -18.59 -7.40
C ARG A 128 11.30 -17.91 -7.91
N ASP A 129 11.50 -17.84 -9.22
CA ASP A 129 12.70 -17.22 -9.80
C ASP A 129 12.73 -15.71 -9.53
N VAL A 130 11.60 -15.01 -9.71
CA VAL A 130 11.46 -13.59 -9.36
C VAL A 130 11.68 -13.35 -7.86
N TYR A 131 11.07 -14.16 -7.01
CA TYR A 131 11.22 -14.04 -5.55
C TYR A 131 12.67 -14.25 -5.10
N ASN A 132 13.37 -15.25 -5.64
CA ASN A 132 14.76 -15.52 -5.30
C ASN A 132 15.68 -14.37 -5.72
N GLU A 133 15.53 -13.86 -6.93
CA GLU A 133 16.34 -12.73 -7.42
C GLU A 133 16.14 -11.48 -6.56
N LEU A 134 14.90 -11.12 -6.24
CA LEU A 134 14.61 -9.94 -5.41
C LEU A 134 15.03 -10.13 -3.95
N SER A 135 14.85 -11.32 -3.39
CA SER A 135 15.25 -11.62 -2.00
C SER A 135 16.76 -11.50 -1.79
N ASP A 136 17.58 -11.74 -2.82
CA ASP A 136 19.03 -11.53 -2.74
C ASP A 136 19.43 -10.05 -2.76
N ILE A 137 18.59 -9.18 -3.34
CA ILE A 137 18.83 -7.73 -3.45
C ILE A 137 18.39 -7.00 -2.18
N PHE A 138 17.23 -7.36 -1.64
CA PHE A 138 16.63 -6.69 -0.48
C PHE A 138 17.12 -7.35 0.82
N PRO A 139 17.94 -6.66 1.64
CA PRO A 139 18.60 -7.27 2.79
C PRO A 139 17.69 -7.45 4.02
N ASP A 140 16.42 -7.04 3.91
CA ASP A 140 15.48 -7.15 5.02
C ASP A 140 14.95 -8.58 5.15
N HIS A 141 14.67 -9.01 6.37
CA HIS A 141 14.13 -10.35 6.61
C HIS A 141 12.63 -10.45 6.32
N TRP A 142 11.98 -9.36 5.94
CA TRP A 142 10.55 -9.31 5.63
C TRP A 142 10.36 -9.09 4.14
N PHE A 143 9.41 -9.80 3.56
CA PHE A 143 9.02 -9.68 2.17
C PHE A 143 7.49 -9.62 2.10
N HIS A 144 6.94 -8.61 1.43
CA HIS A 144 5.51 -8.44 1.28
C HIS A 144 5.05 -9.17 0.01
N VAL A 145 4.09 -10.09 0.14
CA VAL A 145 3.61 -10.92 -0.99
C VAL A 145 2.21 -10.52 -1.44
N GLY A 146 1.63 -9.48 -0.82
CA GLY A 146 0.34 -8.91 -1.20
C GLY A 146 -0.82 -9.80 -0.77
N GLY A 147 -1.65 -10.25 -1.71
CA GLY A 147 -2.81 -11.11 -1.42
C GLY A 147 -4.09 -10.33 -1.14
N GLY A 148 -4.13 -9.07 -1.56
CA GLY A 148 -5.35 -8.27 -1.61
C GLY A 148 -6.24 -8.63 -2.81
N GLU A 149 -7.53 -8.36 -2.68
CA GLU A 149 -8.50 -8.20 -3.79
C GLU A 149 -8.51 -9.29 -4.86
N ILE A 150 -8.61 -10.55 -4.44
CA ILE A 150 -8.81 -11.69 -5.34
C ILE A 150 -10.22 -11.62 -5.95
N GLN A 151 -10.29 -11.73 -7.27
CA GLN A 151 -11.48 -11.60 -8.11
C GLN A 151 -11.89 -12.96 -8.69
N PRO A 152 -12.98 -13.57 -8.22
CA PRO A 152 -13.43 -14.88 -8.70
C PRO A 152 -13.65 -14.94 -10.22
N ASN A 153 -14.30 -13.91 -10.77
CA ASN A 153 -14.65 -13.84 -12.18
C ASN A 153 -13.44 -13.79 -13.13
N CYS A 154 -12.29 -13.32 -12.67
CA CYS A 154 -11.06 -13.33 -13.46
C CYS A 154 -10.63 -14.77 -13.82
N PHE A 155 -10.88 -15.73 -12.93
CA PHE A 155 -10.53 -17.13 -13.14
C PHE A 155 -11.45 -17.86 -14.12
N ASN A 156 -12.58 -17.26 -14.52
CA ASN A 156 -13.41 -17.79 -15.63
C ASN A 156 -12.66 -17.81 -16.97
N PHE A 157 -11.58 -17.03 -17.08
CA PHE A 157 -10.75 -16.93 -18.29
C PHE A 157 -9.58 -17.92 -18.30
N SER A 158 -9.32 -18.63 -17.20
CA SER A 158 -8.27 -19.63 -17.12
C SER A 158 -8.73 -20.92 -17.79
N SER A 159 -7.90 -21.48 -18.68
CA SER A 159 -8.11 -22.83 -19.24
C SER A 159 -7.77 -23.95 -18.25
N HIS A 160 -7.05 -23.65 -17.17
CA HIS A 160 -6.61 -24.62 -16.16
C HIS A 160 -7.64 -24.83 -15.06
N LEU A 161 -8.50 -23.84 -14.80
CA LEU A 161 -9.63 -24.00 -13.89
C LEU A 161 -10.78 -24.77 -14.54
N GLN A 162 -11.00 -26.00 -14.07
CA GLN A 162 -12.13 -26.83 -14.50
C GLN A 162 -13.48 -26.34 -13.93
N ARG A 163 -13.46 -25.60 -12.82
CA ARG A 163 -14.63 -24.97 -12.21
C ARG A 163 -14.22 -23.66 -11.54
N PRO A 164 -14.74 -22.50 -11.96
CA PRO A 164 -14.39 -21.23 -11.35
C PRO A 164 -14.91 -21.12 -9.91
N PRO A 165 -14.26 -20.30 -9.05
CA PRO A 165 -14.80 -19.96 -7.73
C PRO A 165 -16.15 -19.26 -7.87
N SER A 166 -16.99 -19.34 -6.84
CA SER A 166 -18.29 -18.65 -6.79
C SER A 166 -18.08 -17.13 -6.95
N ALA A 167 -18.98 -16.46 -7.67
CA ALA A 167 -18.87 -15.03 -8.04
C ALA A 167 -19.12 -14.04 -6.88
N ASP A 168 -19.06 -14.50 -5.64
CA ASP A 168 -19.55 -13.75 -4.49
C ASP A 168 -18.40 -13.02 -3.79
N HIS A 169 -18.22 -11.75 -4.18
CA HIS A 169 -17.46 -10.68 -3.52
C HIS A 169 -15.94 -10.62 -3.76
N VAL A 170 -15.46 -9.38 -3.91
CA VAL A 170 -14.05 -8.99 -3.80
C VAL A 170 -13.55 -9.30 -2.38
N GLY A 171 -12.37 -9.91 -2.25
CA GLY A 171 -11.89 -10.37 -0.96
C GLY A 171 -10.37 -10.40 -0.80
N ASP A 172 -9.88 -10.50 0.44
CA ASP A 172 -8.49 -10.89 0.74
C ASP A 172 -8.39 -12.36 1.17
N VAL A 173 -7.16 -12.89 1.21
CA VAL A 173 -6.88 -14.31 1.48
C VAL A 173 -7.42 -14.84 2.83
N VAL A 174 -7.77 -14.00 3.81
CA VAL A 174 -8.09 -14.39 5.20
C VAL A 174 -9.46 -13.90 5.69
N LEU A 175 -9.93 -12.74 5.23
CA LEU A 175 -11.15 -12.09 5.75
C LEU A 175 -12.31 -12.04 4.74
N SER A 176 -12.13 -12.54 3.52
CA SER A 176 -13.19 -12.61 2.51
C SER A 176 -14.24 -13.69 2.78
N ALA A 177 -15.35 -13.65 2.05
CA ALA A 177 -16.35 -14.72 2.05
C ALA A 177 -15.77 -16.06 1.58
N GLU A 178 -14.90 -16.03 0.56
CA GLU A 178 -14.13 -17.16 0.01
C GLU A 178 -12.64 -16.94 0.34
N HIS A 179 -12.18 -17.41 1.50
CA HIS A 179 -10.82 -17.22 2.01
C HIS A 179 -10.07 -18.54 2.16
N ALA A 180 -8.74 -18.48 2.18
CA ALA A 180 -7.91 -19.61 2.56
C ALA A 180 -8.26 -20.05 3.98
N HIS A 181 -8.65 -21.32 4.15
CA HIS A 181 -9.13 -21.85 5.43
C HIS A 181 -8.09 -21.71 6.55
N GLU A 182 -6.80 -21.84 6.22
CA GLU A 182 -5.70 -21.71 7.16
C GLU A 182 -4.56 -20.89 6.54
N VAL A 183 -4.26 -19.73 7.12
CA VAL A 183 -3.05 -18.95 6.83
C VAL A 183 -2.10 -19.06 8.02
N PRO A 184 -0.82 -19.45 7.81
CA PRO A 184 0.17 -19.59 8.87
C PRO A 184 0.30 -18.32 9.73
N LYS A 185 0.43 -18.50 11.06
CA LYS A 185 0.45 -17.40 12.04
C LYS A 185 1.78 -16.63 12.09
N ASP A 186 2.81 -17.14 11.42
CA ASP A 186 4.10 -16.49 11.22
C ASP A 186 4.07 -15.46 10.07
N ILE A 187 2.99 -15.42 9.30
CA ILE A 187 2.70 -14.35 8.35
C ILE A 187 2.07 -13.18 9.12
N VAL A 188 2.63 -11.99 8.89
CA VAL A 188 2.12 -10.72 9.40
C VAL A 188 1.00 -10.22 8.51
N MET A 189 -0.03 -9.67 9.13
CA MET A 189 -1.26 -9.23 8.49
C MET A 189 -1.30 -7.69 8.38
N GLN A 190 -1.32 -7.13 7.18
CA GLN A 190 -1.50 -5.68 6.97
C GLN A 190 -2.99 -5.35 6.81
N SER A 191 -3.59 -4.72 7.82
CA SER A 191 -5.04 -4.50 7.91
C SER A 191 -5.45 -3.11 7.42
N TRP A 192 -6.20 -3.07 6.32
CA TRP A 192 -6.63 -1.81 5.70
C TRP A 192 -8.15 -1.56 5.68
N ASN A 193 -8.98 -2.60 5.83
CA ASN A 193 -10.44 -2.47 5.84
C ASN A 193 -11.05 -2.48 7.25
N ASN A 194 -12.25 -1.91 7.39
CA ASN A 194 -13.12 -1.94 8.58
C ASN A 194 -12.48 -1.48 9.91
N GLY A 195 -11.33 -0.81 9.86
CA GLY A 195 -10.67 -0.23 11.04
C GLY A 195 -10.49 -1.22 12.19
N LEU A 196 -10.97 -0.83 13.38
CA LEU A 196 -10.82 -1.59 14.61
C LEU A 196 -11.48 -2.98 14.57
N GLU A 197 -12.50 -3.17 13.74
CA GLU A 197 -13.20 -4.44 13.64
C GLU A 197 -12.27 -5.54 13.12
N TYR A 198 -11.60 -5.28 11.99
CA TYR A 198 -10.69 -6.25 11.38
C TYR A 198 -9.39 -6.37 12.16
N ILE A 199 -8.89 -5.27 12.74
CA ILE A 199 -7.75 -5.33 13.66
C ILE A 199 -8.07 -6.26 14.85
N SER A 200 -9.23 -6.11 15.47
CA SER A 200 -9.66 -6.96 16.59
C SER A 200 -9.81 -8.42 16.17
N ASN A 201 -10.41 -8.67 15.01
CA ASN A 201 -10.57 -10.02 14.45
C ASN A 201 -9.22 -10.73 14.26
N LEU A 202 -8.28 -10.07 13.57
CA LEU A 202 -6.96 -10.64 13.26
C LEU A 202 -6.13 -10.90 14.52
N THR A 203 -6.09 -9.92 15.42
CA THR A 203 -5.35 -10.06 16.68
C THR A 203 -5.97 -11.10 17.61
N ALA A 204 -7.31 -11.25 17.62
CA ALA A 204 -7.98 -12.32 18.37
C ALA A 204 -7.64 -13.72 17.84
N ARG A 205 -7.35 -13.83 16.53
CA ARG A 205 -6.88 -15.05 15.88
C ARG A 205 -5.37 -15.29 16.04
N GLY A 206 -4.66 -14.42 16.78
CA GLY A 206 -3.23 -14.55 17.10
C GLY A 206 -2.27 -14.15 15.97
N TYR A 207 -2.72 -13.37 14.99
CA TYR A 207 -1.84 -12.80 13.97
C TYR A 207 -1.19 -11.51 14.46
N ASP A 208 0.08 -11.31 14.10
CA ASP A 208 0.72 -10.00 14.19
C ASP A 208 0.17 -9.07 13.09
N VAL A 209 -0.09 -7.81 13.42
CA VAL A 209 -0.82 -6.86 12.56
C VAL A 209 -0.05 -5.57 12.34
N ILE A 210 0.12 -5.17 11.08
CA ILE A 210 0.42 -3.80 10.67
C ILE A 210 -0.90 -3.09 10.40
N VAL A 211 -1.10 -1.94 11.06
CA VAL A 211 -2.30 -1.14 10.89
C VAL A 211 -2.15 -0.21 9.68
N SER A 212 -3.09 -0.30 8.75
CA SER A 212 -3.14 0.54 7.54
C SER A 212 -4.56 0.96 7.19
N SER A 213 -5.45 1.08 8.19
CA SER A 213 -6.87 1.30 7.97
C SER A 213 -7.18 2.51 7.08
N ALA A 214 -7.83 2.27 5.94
CA ALA A 214 -8.08 3.26 4.89
C ALA A 214 -8.84 4.48 5.40
N ASP A 215 -9.79 4.28 6.32
CA ASP A 215 -10.56 5.34 6.98
C ASP A 215 -9.73 6.39 7.72
N PHE A 216 -8.46 6.10 8.00
CA PHE A 216 -7.58 6.95 8.78
C PHE A 216 -6.30 7.36 8.03
N MET A 217 -5.69 6.47 7.23
CA MET A 217 -4.31 6.69 6.78
C MET A 217 -3.98 6.33 5.33
N TYR A 218 -4.97 6.04 4.48
CA TYR A 218 -4.74 6.01 3.02
C TYR A 218 -4.56 7.45 2.52
N LEU A 219 -3.39 7.73 1.94
CA LEU A 219 -2.96 9.09 1.61
C LEU A 219 -3.46 9.56 0.24
N ASP A 220 -3.84 8.63 -0.63
CA ASP A 220 -4.39 8.81 -1.97
C ASP A 220 -5.84 9.34 -1.96
N CYS A 221 -6.62 9.02 -0.92
CA CYS A 221 -8.06 9.31 -0.86
C CYS A 221 -8.42 10.78 -1.05
N GLY A 222 -9.60 11.03 -1.63
CA GLY A 222 -10.20 12.37 -1.72
C GLY A 222 -9.82 13.19 -2.96
N HIS A 223 -9.17 12.57 -3.96
CA HIS A 223 -8.88 13.18 -5.27
C HIS A 223 -9.87 12.75 -6.37
N GLY A 224 -11.07 12.34 -5.97
CA GLY A 224 -12.06 11.75 -6.86
C GLY A 224 -11.61 10.43 -7.50
N GLY A 225 -12.42 9.89 -8.41
CA GLY A 225 -12.09 8.70 -9.19
C GLY A 225 -11.32 9.05 -10.47
N TRP A 226 -10.31 8.24 -10.80
CA TRP A 226 -9.44 8.44 -11.97
C TRP A 226 -9.96 7.78 -13.25
N VAL A 227 -10.92 6.86 -13.14
CA VAL A 227 -11.54 6.18 -14.29
C VAL A 227 -12.17 7.16 -15.28
N THR A 228 -11.91 6.93 -16.57
CA THR A 228 -12.38 7.81 -17.65
C THR A 228 -13.76 7.42 -18.17
N ASN A 229 -14.38 8.31 -18.96
CA ASN A 229 -15.74 8.13 -19.49
C ASN A 229 -16.77 7.84 -18.37
N ASP A 230 -16.64 8.58 -17.27
CA ASP A 230 -17.45 8.37 -16.07
C ASP A 230 -18.66 9.33 -16.05
N PRO A 231 -19.89 8.85 -16.33
CA PRO A 231 -21.08 9.69 -16.34
C PRO A 231 -21.51 10.11 -14.93
N ARG A 232 -20.95 9.55 -13.86
CA ARG A 232 -21.29 9.92 -12.48
C ARG A 232 -21.01 11.39 -12.21
N TYR A 233 -20.05 12.01 -12.90
CA TYR A 233 -19.74 13.44 -12.79
C TYR A 233 -20.71 14.35 -13.56
N ASN A 234 -21.51 13.82 -14.49
CA ASN A 234 -22.39 14.60 -15.35
C ASN A 234 -23.75 14.93 -14.68
N VAL A 235 -23.70 15.62 -13.53
CA VAL A 235 -24.88 15.96 -12.73
C VAL A 235 -24.93 17.47 -12.48
N MET A 236 -25.73 18.18 -13.28
CA MET A 236 -25.76 19.66 -13.30
C MET A 236 -26.44 20.31 -12.09
N ASN A 237 -27.27 19.58 -11.34
CA ASN A 237 -27.98 20.08 -10.17
C ASN A 237 -27.90 19.05 -9.04
N ASN A 238 -27.90 19.49 -7.78
CA ASN A 238 -27.89 18.58 -6.65
C ASN A 238 -29.18 17.73 -6.62
N PRO A 239 -29.08 16.40 -6.81
CA PRO A 239 -30.26 15.53 -6.88
C PRO A 239 -30.96 15.35 -5.53
N ASP A 240 -30.23 15.48 -4.42
CA ASP A 240 -30.76 15.49 -3.07
C ASP A 240 -29.93 16.40 -2.17
N ALA A 241 -30.47 17.56 -1.83
CA ALA A 241 -29.80 18.53 -0.96
C ALA A 241 -29.73 18.10 0.52
N ASN A 242 -30.48 17.06 0.92
CA ASN A 242 -30.53 16.61 2.31
C ASN A 242 -29.49 15.55 2.63
N THR A 243 -28.97 14.86 1.61
CA THR A 243 -28.04 13.74 1.78
C THR A 243 -26.78 13.98 0.95
N PRO A 244 -25.57 13.94 1.55
CA PRO A 244 -24.33 13.92 0.79
C PRO A 244 -24.36 12.83 -0.29
N ASN A 245 -24.05 13.20 -1.52
CA ASN A 245 -24.09 12.31 -2.67
C ASN A 245 -22.85 12.56 -3.56
N SER A 246 -22.62 11.71 -4.56
CA SER A 246 -21.36 11.62 -5.32
C SER A 246 -20.69 12.98 -5.60
N ASN A 247 -21.42 13.93 -6.22
CA ASN A 247 -20.87 15.23 -6.62
C ASN A 247 -21.13 16.37 -5.62
N TYR A 248 -21.95 16.13 -4.59
CA TYR A 248 -22.37 17.14 -3.62
C TYR A 248 -22.10 16.63 -2.21
N LEU A 249 -20.93 17.01 -1.67
CA LEU A 249 -20.44 16.65 -0.33
C LEU A 249 -20.11 15.16 -0.10
N GLY A 250 -20.29 14.31 -1.11
CA GLY A 250 -19.94 12.88 -1.05
C GLY A 250 -18.50 12.58 -1.47
N ASN A 251 -18.29 11.39 -2.01
CA ASN A 251 -16.97 10.83 -2.26
C ASN A 251 -16.30 11.29 -3.57
N GLY A 252 -17.06 11.88 -4.50
CA GLY A 252 -16.56 12.33 -5.80
C GLY A 252 -15.89 11.24 -6.63
N GLY A 253 -16.26 9.95 -6.44
CA GLY A 253 -15.65 8.83 -7.15
C GLY A 253 -14.41 8.20 -6.50
N SER A 254 -13.84 8.79 -5.44
CA SER A 254 -12.78 8.16 -4.64
C SER A 254 -13.41 7.24 -3.60
N TRP A 255 -13.17 5.92 -3.69
CA TRP A 255 -13.86 4.94 -2.85
C TRP A 255 -13.61 5.15 -1.34
N CYS A 256 -12.39 5.57 -0.99
CA CYS A 256 -11.96 5.81 0.39
C CYS A 256 -12.05 7.29 0.80
N ALA A 257 -12.77 8.14 0.07
CA ALA A 257 -12.97 9.54 0.46
C ALA A 257 -13.53 9.67 1.90
N PRO A 258 -13.30 10.80 2.60
CA PRO A 258 -12.63 12.01 2.13
C PRO A 258 -11.10 11.93 2.25
N TYR A 259 -10.41 12.99 1.82
CA TYR A 259 -8.99 13.21 2.11
C TYR A 259 -8.69 13.09 3.60
N LYS A 260 -7.65 12.32 3.95
CA LYS A 260 -7.25 12.12 5.35
C LYS A 260 -6.35 13.26 5.80
N ALA A 261 -6.94 14.24 6.49
CA ALA A 261 -6.17 15.32 7.10
C ALA A 261 -5.19 14.77 8.16
N TRP A 262 -4.11 15.50 8.45
CA TRP A 262 -3.13 15.10 9.48
C TRP A 262 -3.76 14.83 10.85
N GLN A 263 -4.83 15.57 11.19
CA GLN A 263 -5.59 15.35 12.43
C GLN A 263 -6.33 14.02 12.43
N ARG A 264 -6.87 13.58 11.27
CA ARG A 264 -7.57 12.29 11.15
C ARG A 264 -6.59 11.15 11.41
N ILE A 265 -5.40 11.22 10.82
CA ILE A 265 -4.30 10.26 11.03
C ILE A 265 -3.89 10.25 12.51
N TYR A 266 -3.53 11.41 13.07
CA TYR A 266 -3.01 11.50 14.44
C TYR A 266 -4.03 11.08 15.52
N ASN A 267 -5.31 11.30 15.27
CA ASN A 267 -6.39 10.95 16.21
C ASN A 267 -6.72 9.46 16.24
N TYR A 268 -6.09 8.62 15.43
CA TYR A 268 -6.45 7.21 15.35
C TYR A 268 -5.94 6.41 16.56
N ASP A 269 -6.86 6.01 17.44
CA ASP A 269 -6.58 5.07 18.53
C ASP A 269 -6.78 3.63 18.04
N PHE A 270 -5.82 3.10 17.27
CA PHE A 270 -5.97 1.79 16.64
C PHE A 270 -5.92 0.58 17.60
N THR A 271 -5.66 0.80 18.89
CA THR A 271 -5.75 -0.22 19.95
C THR A 271 -7.00 -0.07 20.82
N LEU A 272 -7.91 0.84 20.48
CA LEU A 272 -9.14 1.05 21.25
C LEU A 272 -9.98 -0.24 21.31
N ASN A 273 -10.43 -0.60 22.52
CA ASN A 273 -11.23 -1.81 22.81
C ASN A 273 -10.52 -3.15 22.56
N LEU A 274 -9.22 -3.15 22.26
CA LEU A 274 -8.43 -4.38 22.26
C LEU A 274 -8.06 -4.78 23.70
N THR A 275 -7.96 -6.09 23.95
CA THR A 275 -7.32 -6.58 25.17
C THR A 275 -5.81 -6.35 25.14
N ASP A 276 -5.13 -6.37 26.28
CA ASP A 276 -3.66 -6.29 26.35
C ASP A 276 -2.96 -7.40 25.54
N ALA A 277 -3.59 -8.58 25.41
CA ALA A 277 -3.08 -9.67 24.60
C ALA A 277 -3.18 -9.36 23.10
N GLN A 278 -4.33 -8.83 22.65
CA GLN A 278 -4.51 -8.40 21.26
C GLN A 278 -3.62 -7.20 20.91
N ALA A 279 -3.51 -6.21 21.79
CA ALA A 279 -2.70 -5.02 21.54
C ALA A 279 -1.21 -5.34 21.33
N LYS A 280 -0.70 -6.41 21.95
CA LYS A 280 0.69 -6.88 21.75
C LYS A 280 0.96 -7.43 20.35
N HIS A 281 -0.08 -7.85 19.63
CA HIS A 281 0.05 -8.27 18.24
C HIS A 281 0.14 -7.09 17.27
N ILE A 282 -0.13 -5.86 17.71
CA ILE A 282 0.09 -4.68 16.87
C ILE A 282 1.58 -4.34 16.86
N ILE A 283 2.20 -4.48 15.70
CA ILE A 283 3.65 -4.30 15.53
C ILE A 283 4.03 -2.97 14.88
N GLY A 284 3.04 -2.18 14.44
CA GLY A 284 3.25 -0.88 13.84
C GLY A 284 2.08 -0.45 12.97
N ALA A 285 2.31 0.59 12.17
CA ALA A 285 1.36 1.07 11.19
C ALA A 285 2.09 1.58 9.94
N THR A 286 1.43 1.49 8.79
CA THR A 286 1.90 1.98 7.49
C THR A 286 0.80 2.86 6.91
N ALA A 287 1.13 4.07 6.46
CA ALA A 287 0.22 4.93 5.69
C ALA A 287 0.51 4.74 4.19
N PRO A 288 -0.32 3.97 3.45
CA PRO A 288 -0.10 3.75 2.04
C PRO A 288 -0.37 5.03 1.25
N LEU A 289 0.37 5.20 0.16
CA LEU A 289 0.04 6.13 -0.90
C LEU A 289 -0.08 5.31 -2.18
N TRP A 290 -1.31 4.91 -2.52
CA TRP A 290 -1.60 4.36 -3.84
C TRP A 290 -1.36 5.41 -4.92
N THR A 291 -0.93 4.98 -6.10
CA THR A 291 -0.29 5.85 -7.10
C THR A 291 -1.07 6.01 -8.40
N GLU A 292 -2.37 5.71 -8.42
CA GLU A 292 -3.22 5.92 -9.60
C GLU A 292 -3.23 7.39 -10.03
N GLN A 293 -3.07 8.30 -9.06
CA GLN A 293 -2.95 9.75 -9.27
C GLN A 293 -1.72 10.33 -8.55
N ALA A 294 -0.63 9.56 -8.46
CA ALA A 294 0.63 10.04 -7.88
C ALA A 294 1.86 9.65 -8.70
N ASP A 295 2.74 10.62 -8.89
CA ASP A 295 4.03 10.47 -9.57
C ASP A 295 5.08 11.39 -8.92
N ASP A 296 6.23 11.58 -9.56
CA ASP A 296 7.30 12.48 -9.10
C ASP A 296 6.83 13.91 -8.78
N VAL A 297 5.80 14.40 -9.46
CA VAL A 297 5.27 15.77 -9.27
C VAL A 297 4.54 15.88 -7.95
N THR A 298 3.80 14.85 -7.53
CA THR A 298 2.85 14.93 -6.41
C THR A 298 3.26 14.11 -5.19
N VAL A 299 4.09 13.06 -5.35
CA VAL A 299 4.43 12.08 -4.29
C VAL A 299 4.87 12.73 -2.98
N SER A 300 5.74 13.72 -3.04
CA SER A 300 6.24 14.43 -1.85
C SER A 300 5.13 15.20 -1.13
N SER A 301 4.24 15.84 -1.88
CA SER A 301 3.17 16.68 -1.33
C SER A 301 2.00 15.85 -0.77
N LEU A 302 1.79 14.66 -1.34
CA LEU A 302 0.80 13.71 -0.83
C LEU A 302 1.30 13.02 0.44
N LEU A 303 2.57 12.60 0.50
CA LEU A 303 3.17 12.02 1.71
C LEU A 303 3.27 13.04 2.85
N TRP A 304 3.86 14.19 2.58
CA TRP A 304 4.30 15.12 3.61
C TRP A 304 3.40 16.37 3.70
N PRO A 305 3.06 16.83 4.92
CA PRO A 305 3.55 16.39 6.23
C PRO A 305 2.64 15.35 6.91
N ARG A 306 1.65 14.78 6.22
CA ARG A 306 0.69 13.82 6.80
C ARG A 306 1.38 12.59 7.40
N ALA A 307 2.40 12.05 6.72
CA ALA A 307 3.21 10.95 7.24
C ALA A 307 3.91 11.29 8.57
N ALA A 308 4.22 12.56 8.84
CA ALA A 308 4.80 12.98 10.12
C ALA A 308 3.82 12.86 11.29
N ALA A 309 2.51 13.00 11.04
CA ALA A 309 1.48 12.73 12.04
C ALA A 309 1.46 11.25 12.42
N LEU A 310 1.52 10.34 11.43
CA LEU A 310 1.62 8.91 11.72
C LEU A 310 2.93 8.58 12.44
N ALA A 311 4.05 9.19 12.03
CA ALA A 311 5.35 8.97 12.66
C ALA A 311 5.32 9.26 14.16
N GLU A 312 4.76 10.39 14.60
CA GLU A 312 4.64 10.69 16.02
C GLU A 312 3.66 9.76 16.76
N LEU A 313 2.55 9.37 16.09
CA LEU A 313 1.56 8.45 16.63
C LEU A 313 2.20 7.09 16.99
N VAL A 314 2.99 6.50 16.08
CA VAL A 314 3.64 5.20 16.34
C VAL A 314 4.94 5.31 17.14
N TRP A 315 5.56 6.48 17.22
CA TRP A 315 6.78 6.70 17.99
C TRP A 315 6.52 6.99 19.48
N SER A 316 5.58 7.90 19.76
CA SER A 316 5.32 8.39 21.13
C SER A 316 3.84 8.52 21.49
N GLY A 317 2.94 8.12 20.59
CA GLY A 317 1.50 8.18 20.81
C GLY A 317 0.91 9.58 20.69
N ASN A 318 -0.42 9.61 20.66
CA ASN A 318 -1.22 10.84 20.54
C ASN A 318 -1.71 11.39 21.90
N ARG A 319 -1.15 10.91 23.03
CA ARG A 319 -1.59 11.26 24.39
C ARG A 319 -0.54 12.08 25.14
N ASP A 320 -1.01 13.01 25.98
CA ASP A 320 -0.17 13.73 26.93
C ASP A 320 0.17 12.87 28.16
N ALA A 321 0.97 13.41 29.08
CA ALA A 321 1.36 12.75 30.32
C ALA A 321 0.18 12.39 31.25
N LYS A 322 -1.02 12.92 30.98
CA LYS A 322 -2.26 12.63 31.72
C LYS A 322 -3.18 11.66 30.95
N GLY A 323 -2.72 11.10 29.83
CA GLY A 323 -3.47 10.18 28.99
C GLY A 323 -4.53 10.85 28.08
N ARG A 324 -4.56 12.18 27.99
CA ARG A 324 -5.53 12.92 27.17
C ARG A 324 -5.00 13.08 25.74
N LYS A 325 -5.87 13.05 24.73
CA LYS A 325 -5.43 13.37 23.36
C LYS A 325 -4.83 14.77 23.29
N ARG A 326 -3.64 14.86 22.67
CA ARG A 326 -2.84 16.10 22.55
C ARG A 326 -2.76 16.63 21.12
N THR A 327 -3.79 16.39 20.32
CA THR A 327 -3.82 16.81 18.91
C THR A 327 -3.72 18.32 18.74
N THR A 328 -4.27 19.11 19.66
CA THR A 328 -4.08 20.58 19.63
C THR A 328 -2.63 21.00 19.88
N GLU A 329 -1.90 20.27 20.72
CA GLU A 329 -0.46 20.51 20.96
C GLU A 329 0.37 20.17 19.70
N MET A 330 -0.04 19.12 18.97
CA MET A 330 0.59 18.72 17.71
C MET A 330 0.46 19.80 16.62
N THR A 331 -0.54 20.68 16.67
CA THR A 331 -0.78 21.72 15.64
C THR A 331 0.48 22.54 15.36
N GLN A 332 1.08 23.19 16.36
CA GLN A 332 2.26 24.02 16.12
C GLN A 332 3.49 23.17 15.76
N ARG A 333 3.60 21.97 16.32
CA ARG A 333 4.72 21.05 16.05
C ARG A 333 4.73 20.59 14.59
N ILE A 334 3.59 20.14 14.06
CA ILE A 334 3.50 19.67 12.68
C ILE A 334 3.60 20.81 11.66
N ILE A 335 3.04 22.00 11.95
CA ILE A 335 3.18 23.15 11.05
C ILE A 335 4.63 23.63 10.99
N ASN A 336 5.33 23.68 12.13
CA ASN A 336 6.77 23.98 12.15
C ASN A 336 7.58 22.88 11.44
N PHE A 337 7.29 21.61 11.70
CA PHE A 337 7.97 20.48 11.07
C PHE A 337 7.79 20.47 9.55
N ARG A 338 6.63 20.88 9.05
CA ARG A 338 6.40 21.08 7.61
C ARG A 338 7.37 22.09 7.01
N GLU A 339 7.58 23.24 7.64
CA GLU A 339 8.55 24.23 7.15
C GLU A 339 9.99 23.67 7.22
N TYR A 340 10.30 22.86 8.24
CA TYR A 340 11.57 22.16 8.35
C TYR A 340 11.77 21.16 7.20
N LEU A 341 10.75 20.37 6.83
CA LEU A 341 10.80 19.48 5.67
C LEU A 341 11.12 20.24 4.38
N VAL A 342 10.44 21.37 4.15
CA VAL A 342 10.70 22.25 2.99
C VAL A 342 12.12 22.80 3.00
N ALA A 343 12.62 23.22 4.16
CA ALA A 343 14.00 23.69 4.31
C ALA A 343 15.04 22.58 4.04
N ASN A 344 14.66 21.30 4.18
CA ASN A 344 15.50 20.14 3.86
C ASN A 344 15.27 19.60 2.42
N GLY A 345 14.55 20.34 1.57
CA GLY A 345 14.34 19.98 0.17
C GLY A 345 13.17 19.02 -0.08
N ILE A 346 12.34 18.73 0.93
CA ILE A 346 11.14 17.90 0.80
C ILE A 346 9.94 18.79 0.47
N MET A 347 9.29 18.57 -0.67
CA MET A 347 8.15 19.37 -1.15
C MET A 347 6.84 19.03 -0.43
N ALA A 348 6.78 19.30 0.88
CA ALA A 348 5.62 19.03 1.72
C ALA A 348 4.47 20.01 1.44
N THR A 349 3.23 19.50 1.41
CA THR A 349 2.03 20.33 1.19
C THR A 349 1.82 21.35 2.33
N VAL A 350 1.16 22.46 2.01
CA VAL A 350 0.78 23.48 3.00
C VAL A 350 -0.43 22.99 3.80
N LEU A 351 -0.39 23.08 5.13
CA LEU A 351 -1.51 22.66 5.99
C LEU A 351 -2.52 23.79 6.27
N VAL A 352 -2.02 25.01 6.45
CA VAL A 352 -2.81 26.16 6.94
C VAL A 352 -2.25 27.45 6.35
N PRO A 353 -3.03 28.55 6.35
CA PRO A 353 -2.49 29.88 6.12
C PRO A 353 -1.31 30.16 7.06
N LYS A 354 -0.23 30.77 6.54
CA LYS A 354 0.98 31.08 7.34
C LYS A 354 0.70 31.98 8.54
N TYR A 355 -0.42 32.71 8.52
CA TYR A 355 -0.97 33.43 9.67
C TYR A 355 -1.10 32.52 10.92
N CYS A 356 -1.61 31.30 10.76
CA CYS A 356 -1.84 30.35 11.86
C CYS A 356 -0.54 29.89 12.52
N LEU A 357 0.55 29.78 11.75
CA LEU A 357 1.87 29.47 12.29
C LEU A 357 2.38 30.61 13.20
N GLN A 358 2.17 31.86 12.78
CA GLN A 358 2.63 33.06 13.50
C GLN A 358 1.73 33.44 14.68
N HIS A 359 0.48 32.99 14.68
CA HIS A 359 -0.51 33.26 15.72
C HIS A 359 -1.05 31.93 16.26
N PRO A 360 -0.30 31.27 17.16
CA PRO A 360 -0.67 29.96 17.68
C PRO A 360 -2.12 29.91 18.17
N HIS A 361 -2.84 28.87 17.78
CA HIS A 361 -4.25 28.63 18.14
C HIS A 361 -5.28 29.64 17.60
N ALA A 362 -4.87 30.68 16.85
CA ALA A 362 -5.81 31.63 16.27
C ALA A 362 -6.72 31.02 15.19
N CYS A 363 -6.35 29.85 14.67
CA CYS A 363 -7.08 29.11 13.65
C CYS A 363 -7.76 27.84 14.20
N ASP A 364 -7.77 27.66 15.52
CA ASP A 364 -8.48 26.54 16.13
C ASP A 364 -10.00 26.75 15.99
N LEU A 365 -10.73 25.70 15.61
CA LEU A 365 -12.19 25.75 15.56
C LEU A 365 -12.82 25.95 16.94
N TYR A 366 -12.20 25.38 17.98
CA TYR A 366 -12.65 25.50 19.36
C TYR A 366 -11.56 26.17 20.19
N GLN A 367 -11.89 27.29 20.83
CA GLN A 367 -10.99 27.92 21.81
C GLN A 367 -10.68 27.00 22.99
N ASN A 368 -11.62 26.11 23.34
CA ASN A 368 -11.42 25.10 24.37
C ASN A 368 -10.38 24.06 23.92
N GLN A 369 -9.18 24.16 24.49
CA GLN A 369 -8.04 23.29 24.20
C GLN A 369 -8.22 21.82 24.64
N THR A 370 -9.32 21.49 25.32
CA THR A 370 -9.68 20.09 25.67
C THR A 370 -10.89 19.59 24.90
N ALA A 371 -11.22 20.19 23.75
CA ALA A 371 -12.35 19.77 22.92
C ALA A 371 -12.15 18.36 22.33
N ILE A 372 -10.90 17.95 22.07
CA ILE A 372 -10.54 16.63 21.55
C ILE A 372 -10.39 15.67 22.73
N LYS A 373 -11.06 14.51 22.67
CA LYS A 373 -11.11 13.49 23.74
C LYS A 373 -10.50 12.17 23.30
#